data_AF-A0A939ZC40-F1
#
_entry.id   AF-A0A939ZC40-F1
#
_cell.length_a   1.000
_cell.length_b   1.000
_cell.length_c   1.000
_cell.angle_alpha   90.00
_cell.angle_beta   90.00
_cell.angle_gamma   90.00
#
_symmetry.space_group_name_H-M   'P 1'
#
loop_
_entity.id
_entity.type
_entity.pdbx_description
1 polymer ?
#
loop_
_entity_poly.entity_id
_entity_poly.type
_entity_poly.pdbx_seq_one_letter_code
_entity_poly.pdbx_strand_id
1 'polypeptide(L)' 'VGKLMKMAIDLGKPVNPNLHIGICGEHGGDPTSVEFCHKIGLDYVSCSPFRVPIARLAAAQAAINESSKK' A
#
# COMPACT_ATOMS: atom_id res chain seq x y z
N VAL A 1 -13.63 -0.54 -3.71
CA VAL A 1 -13.06 0.25 -2.59
C VAL A 1 -11.83 1.06 -2.99
N GLY A 2 -10.90 0.52 -3.80
CA GLY A 2 -9.66 1.23 -4.18
C GLY A 2 -9.80 2.66 -4.73
N LYS A 3 -10.86 2.98 -5.48
CA LYS A 3 -11.13 4.36 -5.95
C LYS A 3 -11.30 5.36 -4.79
N LEU A 4 -11.97 4.95 -3.71
CA LEU A 4 -12.17 5.78 -2.52
C LEU A 4 -10.87 5.93 -1.73
N MET A 5 -10.05 4.87 -1.65
CA MET A 5 -8.74 4.93 -1.00
C MET A 5 -7.83 5.92 -1.72
N LYS A 6 -7.75 5.85 -3.05
CA LYS A 6 -6.96 6.81 -3.84
C LYS A 6 -7.46 8.24 -3.65
N MET A 7 -8.77 8.46 -3.70
CA MET A 7 -9.37 9.78 -3.44
C MET A 7 -9.00 10.32 -2.05
N ALA A 8 -8.99 9.49 -1.01
CA ALA A 8 -8.60 9.91 0.33
C ALA A 8 -7.13 10.38 0.39
N ILE A 9 -6.23 9.70 -0.34
CA ILE A 9 -4.81 10.08 -0.41
C ILE A 9 -4.65 11.38 -1.21
N ASP A 10 -5.26 11.45 -2.39
CA ASP A 10 -5.19 12.60 -3.30
C ASP A 10 -5.75 13.88 -2.65
N LEU A 11 -6.76 13.75 -1.78
CA LEU A 11 -7.32 14.87 -1.03
C LEU A 11 -6.59 15.15 0.29
N GLY A 12 -6.02 14.14 0.94
CA GLY A 12 -5.37 14.27 2.24
C GLY A 12 -3.95 14.82 2.19
N LYS A 13 -3.10 14.30 1.29
CA LYS A 13 -1.68 14.69 1.19
C LYS A 13 -1.47 16.17 0.83
N PRO A 14 -2.27 16.82 -0.02
CA PRO A 14 -2.12 18.26 -0.27
C PRO A 14 -2.40 19.13 0.95
N VAL A 15 -3.28 18.68 1.85
CA VAL A 15 -3.63 19.41 3.08
C VAL A 15 -2.56 19.20 4.16
N ASN A 16 -2.03 17.99 4.25
CA ASN A 16 -0.90 17.66 5.12
C ASN A 16 0.11 16.77 4.38
N PRO A 17 1.21 17.34 3.85
CA PRO A 17 2.23 16.58 3.13
C PRO A 17 2.90 15.49 3.97
N ASN A 18 2.91 15.65 5.30
CA ASN A 18 3.48 14.70 6.25
C ASN A 18 2.45 13.66 6.76
N LEU A 19 1.25 13.61 6.18
CA LEU A 19 0.23 12.65 6.59
C LEU A 19 0.70 11.23 6.30
N HIS A 20 0.90 10.42 7.34
CA HIS A 20 1.21 9.00 7.21
C HIS A 20 -0.08 8.19 7.04
N ILE A 21 -0.12 7.35 6.00
CA ILE A 21 -1.32 6.60 5.60
C ILE A 21 -0.96 5.12 5.43
N GLY A 22 -1.72 4.24 6.06
CA GLY A 22 -1.60 2.80 5.84
C GLY A 22 -2.95 2.10 5.81
N ILE A 23 -2.91 0.79 5.58
CA ILE A 23 -4.08 -0.09 5.56
C ILE A 23 -3.93 -1.20 6.59
N CYS A 24 -5.04 -1.59 7.22
CA CYS A 24 -5.14 -2.75 8.10
C CYS A 24 -6.19 -3.75 7.60
N GLY A 25 -6.16 -4.96 8.14
CA GLY A 25 -7.10 -6.04 7.83
C GLY A 25 -6.53 -7.04 6.83
N GLU A 26 -7.41 -7.87 6.27
CA GLU A 26 -7.03 -9.02 5.44
C GLU A 26 -6.29 -8.59 4.17
N HIS A 27 -6.72 -7.49 3.57
CA HIS A 27 -6.14 -6.91 2.36
C HIS A 27 -4.68 -6.45 2.59
N GLY A 28 -4.28 -6.12 3.82
CA GLY A 28 -2.90 -5.78 4.14
C GLY A 28 -1.92 -6.95 4.00
N GLY A 29 -2.42 -8.19 3.86
CA GLY A 29 -1.62 -9.39 3.64
C GLY A 29 -1.92 -10.11 2.32
N ASP A 30 -2.78 -9.55 1.46
CA ASP A 30 -3.05 -10.05 0.12
C ASP A 30 -2.07 -9.42 -0.89
N PRO A 31 -1.27 -10.21 -1.64
CA PRO A 31 -0.24 -9.67 -2.53
C PRO A 31 -0.75 -8.65 -3.55
N THR A 32 -1.91 -8.91 -4.18
CA THR A 32 -2.46 -8.01 -5.21
C THR A 32 -2.93 -6.68 -4.60
N SER A 33 -3.47 -6.75 -3.38
CA SER A 33 -3.88 -5.58 -2.60
C SER A 33 -2.68 -4.77 -2.11
N VAL A 34 -1.61 -5.42 -1.65
CA VAL A 34 -0.34 -4.77 -1.26
C VAL A 34 0.27 -4.03 -2.45
N GLU A 35 0.30 -4.65 -3.64
CA GLU A 35 0.78 -4.00 -4.86
C GLU A 35 -0.08 -2.77 -5.23
N PHE A 36 -1.42 -2.87 -5.11
CA PHE A 36 -2.30 -1.72 -5.31
C PHE A 36 -2.03 -0.60 -4.30
N CYS A 37 -1.83 -0.93 -3.02
CA CYS A 37 -1.52 0.03 -1.96
C CYS A 37 -0.20 0.76 -2.21
N HIS A 38 0.83 0.04 -2.66
CA HIS A 38 2.10 0.63 -3.11
C HIS A 38 1.88 1.64 -4.24
N LYS A 39 1.13 1.25 -5.28
CA LYS A 39 0.86 2.10 -6.46
C LYS A 39 0.11 3.40 -6.13
N ILE A 40 -0.77 3.38 -5.13
CA ILE A 40 -1.51 4.59 -4.72
C ILE A 40 -0.77 5.41 -3.65
N GLY A 41 0.42 4.99 -3.22
CA GLY A 41 1.28 5.76 -2.32
C GLY A 41 0.96 5.60 -0.83
N LEU A 42 0.52 4.41 -0.38
CA LEU A 42 0.48 4.11 1.05
C LEU A 42 1.89 3.98 1.62
N ASP A 43 2.06 4.46 2.85
CA ASP A 43 3.32 4.39 3.58
C ASP A 43 3.55 3.01 4.23
N TYR A 44 2.48 2.31 4.62
CA TYR A 44 2.59 0.97 5.22
C TYR A 44 1.34 0.07 5.02
N VAL A 45 1.53 -1.23 5.24
CA VAL A 45 0.48 -2.25 5.34
C VAL A 45 0.56 -2.94 6.70
N SER A 46 -0.60 -3.30 7.27
CA SER A 46 -0.73 -4.02 8.53
C SER A 46 -1.58 -5.27 8.32
N CYS A 47 -1.05 -6.43 8.71
CA CYS A 47 -1.70 -7.72 8.55
C CYS A 47 -1.41 -8.63 9.74
N SER A 48 -2.09 -9.78 9.80
CA SER A 48 -1.87 -10.77 10.86
C SER A 48 -0.42 -11.27 10.88
N PRO A 49 0.15 -11.67 12.04
CA PRO A 49 1.56 -12.04 12.17
C PRO A 49 2.05 -13.04 11.11
N PHE A 50 1.24 -14.08 10.84
CA PHE A 50 1.57 -15.12 9.87
C PHE A 50 1.57 -14.64 8.41
N ARG A 51 0.92 -13.51 8.10
CA ARG A 51 0.92 -12.88 6.77
C ARG A 51 2.01 -11.82 6.60
N VAL A 52 2.73 -11.45 7.66
CA VAL A 52 3.83 -10.48 7.58
C VAL A 52 4.89 -10.87 6.54
N PRO A 53 5.37 -12.14 6.45
CA PRO A 53 6.34 -12.51 5.42
C PRO A 53 5.79 -12.34 3.99
N ILE A 54 4.52 -12.65 3.78
CA ILE A 54 3.84 -12.50 2.48
C ILE A 54 3.74 -11.01 2.11
N ALA A 55 3.28 -10.18 3.04
CA ALA A 55 3.17 -8.73 2.83
C ALA A 55 4.53 -8.09 2.52
N ARG A 56 5.60 -8.51 3.21
CA ARG A 56 6.97 -8.05 2.96
C ARG A 56 7.46 -8.43 1.56
N LEU A 57 7.25 -9.68 1.16
CA LEU A 57 7.64 -10.14 -0.18
C LEU A 57 6.85 -9.41 -1.27
N ALA A 58 5.54 -9.27 -1.10
CA ALA A 58 4.68 -8.57 -2.05
C ALA A 58 5.06 -7.09 -2.18
N ALA A 59 5.37 -6.40 -1.07
CA ALA A 59 5.83 -5.01 -1.10
C ALA A 59 7.17 -4.87 -1.84
N ALA A 60 8.12 -5.79 -1.62
CA ALA A 60 9.39 -5.80 -2.35
C ALA A 60 9.18 -6.03 -3.85
N GLN A 61 8.34 -6.99 -4.23
CA GLN A 61 7.98 -7.25 -5.63
C GLN A 61 7.33 -6.04 -6.29
N ALA A 62 6.41 -5.35 -5.58
CA ALA A 62 5.76 -4.14 -6.08
C ALA A 62 6.77 -3.02 -6.36
N ALA A 63 7.71 -2.77 -5.44
CA ALA A 63 8.77 -1.78 -5.60
C ALA A 63 9.73 -2.09 -6.76
N ILE A 64 10.11 -3.36 -6.92
CA ILE A 64 10.96 -3.82 -8.04
C ILE A 64 10.21 -3.64 -9.37
N ASN A 65 8.95 -4.09 -9.45
CA ASN A 65 8.14 -4.00 -10.66
C ASN A 65 7.86 -2.55 -11.09
N GLU A 66 7.74 -1.62 -10.16
CA GLU A 66 7.64 -0.19 -10.46
C GLU A 66 8.98 0.35 -11.00
N SER A 67 10.09 -0.03 -10.37
CA SER A 67 11.43 0.40 -10.77
C SER A 67 11.85 -0.12 -12.14
N SER A 68 11.48 -1.36 -12.49
CA SER A 68 11.76 -1.96 -13.81
C SER A 68 10.89 -1.42 -14.95
N LYS A 69 9.86 -0.61 -14.66
CA LYS A 69 8.99 0.01 -15.67
C LYS A 69 9.36 1.46 -16.01
N LYS A 70 10.39 2.00 -15.38
CA LYS A 70 11.01 3.29 -15.74
C LYS A 70 12.11 3.09 -16.76
#